data_AF-A0A4V1SVU7-F1
#
_entry.id   AF-A0A4V1SVU7-F1
#
_cell.length_a   1.000
_cell.length_b   1.000
_cell.length_c   1.000
_cell.angle_alpha   90.00
_cell.angle_beta   90.00
_cell.angle_gamma   90.00
#
_symmetry.space_group_name_H-M   'P 1'
#
loop_
_entity.id
_entity.type
_entity.pdbx_description
1 polymer ?
#
loop_
_entity_poly.entity_id
_entity_poly.type
_entity_poly.pdbx_seq_one_letter_code
_entity_poly.pdbx_strand_id
1 'polypeptide(L)'
;MKKKVVLAYSGGLDTSFCCIYLTRDLGLEVHSVLVNTGGFSYEELKGVEERAFKMGVTSHHVVDETKNFYDTCVRYLVYGNVLKNNTYPLSVSAERVSQATAIANYVKQIGAQYVAHGSTGAGNDQVRFDMIFNILIPGVEILTPIRDLKLSREEEIEYLKKHGVEMNFEKAKYSINKGIWGTSVGGKETLTSNLGLPEEAWPTQVTSTEVKNLELVFENGELVGIDNEKYDHPTKAIQALQAIAQREPRLAAGLYASRCGLPTSSSSSFASSRTTSLVEPVRR
;
A
#
# COMPACT_ATOMS: atom_id res chain seq x y z
N MET A 1 -29.23 -14.23 -9.72
CA MET A 1 -27.93 -14.23 -8.99
C MET A 1 -27.50 -12.79 -8.81
N LYS A 2 -26.88 -12.44 -7.68
CA LYS A 2 -26.30 -11.12 -7.47
C LYS A 2 -25.13 -10.93 -8.45
N LYS A 3 -24.92 -9.71 -8.92
CA LYS A 3 -23.73 -9.41 -9.74
C LYS A 3 -22.51 -9.38 -8.83
N LYS A 4 -21.39 -9.92 -9.32
CA LYS A 4 -20.14 -10.03 -8.59
C LYS A 4 -19.28 -8.80 -8.79
N VAL A 5 -18.69 -8.32 -7.70
CA VAL A 5 -17.68 -7.28 -7.70
C VAL A 5 -16.43 -7.76 -6.96
N VAL A 6 -15.26 -7.56 -7.56
CA VAL A 6 -13.99 -7.71 -6.84
C VAL A 6 -13.58 -6.37 -6.28
N LEU A 7 -13.46 -6.26 -4.95
CA LEU A 7 -12.99 -5.05 -4.28
C LEU A 7 -11.51 -5.16 -3.93
N ALA A 8 -10.70 -4.24 -4.45
CA ALA A 8 -9.35 -3.97 -3.97
C ALA A 8 -9.43 -3.48 -2.51
N TYR A 9 -9.15 -4.36 -1.55
CA TYR A 9 -9.39 -4.12 -0.13
C TYR A 9 -8.08 -4.06 0.66
N SER A 10 -7.81 -2.95 1.32
CA SER A 10 -6.59 -2.74 2.12
C SER A 10 -6.82 -2.82 3.63
N GLY A 11 -8.09 -2.88 4.07
CA GLY A 11 -8.44 -2.81 5.48
C GLY A 11 -8.51 -1.40 6.07
N GLY A 12 -8.24 -0.36 5.26
CA GLY A 12 -8.35 1.06 5.65
C GLY A 12 -9.79 1.58 5.63
N LEU A 13 -9.96 2.85 6.03
CA LEU A 13 -11.27 3.53 6.10
C LEU A 13 -12.03 3.44 4.78
N ASP A 14 -11.42 3.94 3.71
CA ASP A 14 -12.00 4.09 2.37
C ASP A 14 -12.51 2.74 1.84
N THR A 15 -11.67 1.71 1.89
CA THR A 15 -12.05 0.38 1.40
C THR A 15 -13.04 -0.34 2.33
N SER A 16 -13.09 0.02 3.62
CA SER A 16 -14.11 -0.49 4.55
C SER A 16 -15.47 0.14 4.27
N PHE A 17 -15.51 1.43 3.93
CA PHE A 17 -16.72 2.07 3.41
C PHE A 17 -17.19 1.33 2.16
N CYS A 18 -16.30 1.06 1.19
CA CYS A 18 -16.64 0.32 -0.02
C CYS A 18 -17.21 -1.07 0.27
N CYS A 19 -16.66 -1.82 1.26
CA CYS A 19 -17.21 -3.12 1.63
C CYS A 19 -18.71 -3.01 1.98
N ILE A 20 -19.10 -2.06 2.82
CA ILE A 20 -20.49 -1.93 3.27
C ILE A 20 -21.38 -1.34 2.18
N TYR A 21 -20.91 -0.29 1.50
CA TYR A 21 -21.68 0.36 0.44
C TYR A 21 -21.99 -0.62 -0.72
N LEU A 22 -20.99 -1.37 -1.19
CA LEU A 22 -21.19 -2.32 -2.29
C LEU A 22 -22.06 -3.51 -1.86
N THR A 23 -21.94 -3.98 -0.61
CA THR A 23 -22.72 -5.13 -0.12
C THR A 23 -24.16 -4.77 0.25
N ARG A 24 -24.36 -3.71 1.04
CA ARG A 24 -25.65 -3.36 1.67
C ARG A 24 -26.46 -2.40 0.82
N ASP A 25 -25.82 -1.38 0.24
CA ASP A 25 -26.54 -0.32 -0.47
C ASP A 25 -26.74 -0.69 -1.94
N LEU A 26 -25.72 -1.28 -2.58
CA LEU A 26 -25.82 -1.76 -3.97
C LEU A 26 -26.23 -3.25 -4.09
N GLY A 27 -26.26 -3.99 -2.99
CA GLY A 27 -26.72 -5.38 -2.97
C GLY A 27 -25.85 -6.36 -3.76
N LEU A 28 -24.58 -6.03 -4.03
CA LEU A 28 -23.67 -6.84 -4.84
C LEU A 28 -23.10 -8.04 -4.07
N GLU A 29 -22.61 -9.03 -4.81
CA GLU A 29 -21.80 -10.13 -4.27
C GLU A 29 -20.34 -9.68 -4.24
N VAL A 30 -19.87 -9.23 -3.07
CA VAL A 30 -18.56 -8.60 -2.93
C VAL A 30 -17.50 -9.63 -2.58
N HIS A 31 -16.50 -9.79 -3.45
CA HIS A 31 -15.30 -10.56 -3.19
C HIS A 31 -14.14 -9.59 -2.92
N SER A 32 -13.73 -9.47 -1.67
CA SER A 32 -12.61 -8.60 -1.31
C SER A 32 -11.28 -9.30 -1.58
N VAL A 33 -10.31 -8.55 -2.12
CA VAL A 33 -8.95 -9.02 -2.38
C VAL A 33 -7.96 -8.07 -1.75
N LEU A 34 -7.14 -8.58 -0.85
CA LEU A 34 -5.96 -7.88 -0.34
C LEU A 34 -4.73 -8.43 -1.05
N VAL A 35 -3.90 -7.54 -1.60
CA VAL A 35 -2.64 -7.92 -2.24
C VAL A 35 -1.48 -7.56 -1.32
N ASN A 36 -0.84 -8.57 -0.74
CA ASN A 36 0.31 -8.42 0.12
C ASN A 36 1.59 -8.28 -0.73
N THR A 37 2.23 -7.12 -0.64
CA THR A 37 3.55 -6.85 -1.26
C THR A 37 4.68 -6.91 -0.23
N GLY A 38 4.49 -7.67 0.85
CA GLY A 38 5.47 -7.94 1.90
C GLY A 38 5.43 -6.98 3.10
N GLY A 39 4.38 -6.15 3.19
CA GLY A 39 4.22 -5.13 4.24
C GLY A 39 3.31 -5.50 5.40
N PHE A 40 2.71 -6.70 5.39
CA PHE A 40 1.75 -7.15 6.41
C PHE A 40 2.27 -8.34 7.22
N SER A 41 2.00 -8.35 8.52
CA SER A 41 2.15 -9.54 9.36
C SER A 41 0.98 -10.52 9.17
N TYR A 42 1.16 -11.77 9.60
CA TYR A 42 0.09 -12.77 9.58
C TYR A 42 -1.14 -12.35 10.41
N GLU A 43 -0.90 -11.76 11.58
CA GLU A 43 -1.94 -11.25 12.47
C GLU A 43 -2.70 -10.07 11.86
N GLU A 44 -1.98 -9.16 11.18
CA GLU A 44 -2.60 -8.05 10.45
C GLU A 44 -3.51 -8.58 9.34
N LEU A 45 -3.05 -9.53 8.54
CA LEU A 45 -3.83 -10.15 7.46
C LEU A 45 -5.10 -10.83 8.00
N LYS A 46 -4.97 -11.64 9.04
CA LYS A 46 -6.10 -12.31 9.70
C LYS A 46 -7.11 -11.29 10.24
N GLY A 47 -6.64 -10.23 10.89
CA GLY A 47 -7.51 -9.18 11.40
C GLY A 47 -8.25 -8.42 10.29
N VAL A 48 -7.62 -8.22 9.13
CA VAL A 48 -8.27 -7.61 7.95
C VAL A 48 -9.37 -8.53 7.40
N GLU A 49 -9.08 -9.83 7.28
CA GLU A 49 -10.06 -10.83 6.83
C GLU A 49 -11.30 -10.87 7.74
N GLU A 50 -11.10 -10.97 9.05
CA GLU A 50 -12.20 -10.98 10.02
C GLU A 50 -13.09 -9.73 9.91
N ARG A 51 -12.48 -8.55 9.72
CA ARG A 51 -13.23 -7.30 9.51
C ARG A 51 -13.99 -7.31 8.19
N ALA A 52 -13.39 -7.81 7.11
CA ALA A 52 -14.04 -7.90 5.81
C ALA A 52 -15.35 -8.70 5.91
N PHE A 53 -15.30 -9.89 6.53
CA PHE A 53 -16.48 -10.74 6.72
C PHE A 53 -17.55 -10.08 7.59
N LYS A 54 -17.17 -9.40 8.68
CA LYS A 54 -18.12 -8.63 9.50
C LYS A 54 -18.84 -7.53 8.72
N MET A 55 -18.21 -6.98 7.68
CA MET A 55 -18.83 -5.98 6.80
C MET A 55 -19.73 -6.58 5.71
N GLY A 56 -19.77 -7.91 5.58
CA GLY A 56 -20.72 -8.62 4.71
C GLY A 56 -20.15 -9.05 3.35
N VAL A 57 -18.83 -9.04 3.18
CA VAL A 57 -18.23 -9.59 1.95
C VAL A 57 -18.54 -11.08 1.81
N THR A 58 -18.76 -11.54 0.58
CA THR A 58 -19.04 -12.95 0.25
C THR A 58 -17.79 -13.80 0.36
N SER A 59 -16.63 -13.28 -0.04
CA SER A 59 -15.35 -13.91 0.21
C SER A 59 -14.25 -12.87 0.44
N HIS A 60 -13.19 -13.31 1.10
CA HIS A 60 -11.95 -12.58 1.24
C HIS A 60 -10.82 -13.43 0.68
N HIS A 61 -9.90 -12.81 -0.06
CA HIS A 61 -8.72 -13.49 -0.58
C HIS A 61 -7.49 -12.62 -0.37
N VAL A 62 -6.42 -13.23 0.15
CA VAL A 62 -5.11 -12.60 0.23
C VAL A 62 -4.24 -13.18 -0.87
N VAL A 63 -3.74 -12.32 -1.75
CA VAL A 63 -2.74 -12.69 -2.77
C VAL A 63 -1.38 -12.22 -2.30
N ASP A 64 -0.45 -13.14 -2.09
CA ASP A 64 0.94 -12.79 -1.78
C ASP A 64 1.73 -12.54 -3.08
N GLU A 65 1.99 -11.27 -3.36
CA GLU A 65 2.77 -10.80 -4.50
C GLU A 65 4.20 -10.44 -4.09
N THR A 66 4.64 -10.72 -2.87
CA THR A 66 5.93 -10.22 -2.33
C THR A 66 7.12 -10.58 -3.23
N LYS A 67 7.23 -11.86 -3.64
CA LYS A 67 8.31 -12.31 -4.54
C LYS A 67 8.15 -11.76 -5.94
N ASN A 68 6.95 -11.90 -6.52
CA ASN A 68 6.67 -11.42 -7.88
C ASN A 68 6.93 -9.91 -8.01
N PHE A 69 6.53 -9.10 -7.03
CA PHE A 69 6.78 -7.67 -7.00
C PHE A 69 8.29 -7.36 -6.98
N TYR A 70 9.09 -8.15 -6.24
CA TYR A 70 10.54 -8.00 -6.28
C TYR A 70 11.12 -8.35 -7.64
N ASP A 71 10.79 -9.52 -8.16
CA ASP A 71 11.34 -10.09 -9.39
C ASP A 71 10.97 -9.29 -10.64
N THR A 72 9.79 -8.67 -10.64
CA THR A 72 9.28 -7.92 -11.80
C THR A 72 9.52 -6.42 -11.68
N CYS A 73 9.80 -5.89 -10.48
CA CYS A 73 9.90 -4.45 -10.28
C CYS A 73 11.07 -4.04 -9.37
N VAL A 74 11.08 -4.45 -8.10
CA VAL A 74 12.01 -3.88 -7.10
C VAL A 74 13.47 -4.09 -7.48
N ARG A 75 13.85 -5.28 -7.96
CA ARG A 75 15.25 -5.52 -8.34
C ARG A 75 15.75 -4.56 -9.41
N TYR A 76 14.89 -4.14 -10.34
CA TYR A 76 15.26 -3.16 -11.37
C TYR A 76 15.35 -1.74 -10.82
N LEU A 77 14.56 -1.40 -9.79
CA LEU A 77 14.72 -0.14 -9.07
C LEU A 77 16.06 -0.09 -8.33
N VAL A 78 16.50 -1.22 -7.76
CA VAL A 78 17.82 -1.36 -7.13
C VAL A 78 18.92 -1.24 -8.19
N TYR A 79 18.87 -2.03 -9.26
CA TYR A 79 19.91 -2.04 -10.30
C TYR A 79 20.07 -0.67 -10.97
N GLY A 80 18.95 0.02 -11.22
CA GLY A 80 18.94 1.35 -11.82
C GLY A 80 19.22 2.48 -10.83
N ASN A 81 19.39 2.19 -9.55
CA ASN A 81 19.49 3.18 -8.47
C ASN A 81 18.40 4.27 -8.56
N VAL A 82 17.16 3.83 -8.79
CA VAL A 82 16.07 4.72 -9.20
C VAL A 82 15.59 5.57 -8.03
N LEU A 83 15.82 6.87 -8.12
CA LEU A 83 15.28 7.86 -7.19
C LEU A 83 14.57 8.98 -7.97
N LYS A 84 13.24 9.06 -7.83
CA LYS A 84 12.48 10.20 -8.33
C LYS A 84 12.96 11.46 -7.62
N ASN A 85 13.34 12.46 -8.41
CA ASN A 85 13.92 13.72 -7.92
C ASN A 85 15.09 13.50 -6.94
N ASN A 86 15.91 12.46 -7.16
CA ASN A 86 17.05 12.09 -6.30
C ASN A 86 16.70 11.83 -4.82
N THR A 87 15.42 11.58 -4.50
CA THR A 87 14.95 11.50 -3.11
C THR A 87 13.99 10.35 -2.86
N TYR A 88 13.12 10.01 -3.81
CA TYR A 88 12.04 9.04 -3.58
C TYR A 88 12.23 7.73 -4.38
N PRO A 89 12.35 6.55 -3.73
CA PRO A 89 12.65 5.28 -4.39
C PRO A 89 11.46 4.60 -5.08
N LEU A 90 10.39 5.36 -5.41
CA LEU A 90 9.20 4.87 -6.12
C LEU A 90 8.41 3.73 -5.42
N SER A 91 8.52 3.59 -4.09
CA SER A 91 7.88 2.53 -3.27
C SER A 91 6.41 2.26 -3.63
N VAL A 92 5.52 3.18 -3.31
CA VAL A 92 4.06 3.01 -3.49
C VAL A 92 3.67 2.95 -4.97
N SER A 93 4.30 3.77 -5.80
CA SER A 93 3.94 3.85 -7.22
C SER A 93 4.17 2.54 -7.97
N ALA A 94 5.27 1.86 -7.66
CA ALA A 94 5.63 0.58 -8.24
C ALA A 94 4.66 -0.53 -7.78
N GLU A 95 4.30 -0.53 -6.50
CA GLU A 95 3.41 -1.53 -5.91
C GLU A 95 2.02 -1.57 -6.56
N ARG A 96 1.48 -0.41 -6.96
CA ARG A 96 0.13 -0.33 -7.57
C ARG A 96 -0.01 -1.16 -8.84
N VAL A 97 1.05 -1.29 -9.62
CA VAL A 97 1.02 -2.12 -10.84
C VAL A 97 0.85 -3.60 -10.48
N SER A 98 1.62 -4.09 -9.50
CA SER A 98 1.51 -5.48 -9.00
C SER A 98 0.13 -5.74 -8.41
N GLN A 99 -0.36 -4.82 -7.57
CA GLN A 99 -1.66 -4.93 -6.92
C GLN A 99 -2.82 -4.95 -7.92
N ALA A 100 -2.86 -3.98 -8.83
CA ALA A 100 -3.91 -3.91 -9.85
C ALA A 100 -3.88 -5.14 -10.78
N THR A 101 -2.69 -5.64 -11.12
CA THR A 101 -2.55 -6.85 -11.94
C THR A 101 -3.09 -8.09 -11.24
N ALA A 102 -2.73 -8.30 -9.97
CA ALA A 102 -3.24 -9.43 -9.17
C ALA A 102 -4.78 -9.37 -9.01
N ILE A 103 -5.33 -8.18 -8.75
CA ILE A 103 -6.78 -7.97 -8.67
C ILE A 103 -7.46 -8.27 -10.01
N ALA A 104 -6.91 -7.78 -11.13
CA ALA A 104 -7.45 -8.04 -12.46
C ALA A 104 -7.43 -9.53 -12.82
N ASN A 105 -6.39 -10.26 -12.41
CA ASN A 105 -6.32 -11.71 -12.60
C ASN A 105 -7.40 -12.43 -11.79
N TYR A 106 -7.64 -12.00 -10.54
CA TYR A 106 -8.71 -12.57 -9.72
C TYR A 106 -10.11 -12.28 -10.28
N VAL A 107 -10.34 -11.06 -10.82
CA VAL A 107 -11.57 -10.70 -11.54
C VAL A 107 -11.86 -11.69 -12.68
N LYS A 108 -10.85 -11.98 -13.50
CA LYS A 108 -10.96 -12.96 -14.59
C LYS A 108 -11.26 -14.36 -14.06
N GLN A 109 -10.57 -14.79 -13.01
CA GLN A 109 -10.70 -16.12 -12.42
C GLN A 109 -12.14 -16.39 -11.95
N ILE A 110 -12.80 -15.42 -11.31
CA ILE A 110 -14.16 -15.61 -10.77
C ILE A 110 -15.28 -15.13 -11.70
N GLY A 111 -14.91 -14.56 -12.86
CA GLY A 111 -15.85 -14.01 -13.83
C GLY A 111 -16.69 -12.85 -13.28
N ALA A 112 -16.07 -11.93 -12.53
CA ALA A 112 -16.78 -10.80 -11.95
C ALA A 112 -17.17 -9.75 -13.01
N GLN A 113 -18.34 -9.14 -12.84
CA GLN A 113 -18.83 -8.09 -13.75
C GLN A 113 -18.24 -6.72 -13.42
N TYR A 114 -17.81 -6.55 -12.17
CA TYR A 114 -17.28 -5.29 -11.66
C TYR A 114 -15.93 -5.49 -10.97
N VAL A 115 -15.10 -4.46 -11.03
CA VAL A 115 -13.94 -4.27 -10.15
C VAL A 115 -14.12 -2.95 -9.40
N ALA A 116 -13.73 -2.90 -8.12
CA ALA A 116 -13.87 -1.70 -7.31
C ALA A 116 -12.55 -1.38 -6.59
N HIS A 117 -12.26 -0.09 -6.41
CA HIS A 117 -11.18 0.35 -5.53
C HIS A 117 -11.57 1.63 -4.77
N GLY A 118 -10.98 1.81 -3.59
CA GLY A 118 -11.27 2.93 -2.69
C GLY A 118 -10.36 4.15 -2.88
N SER A 119 -9.78 4.36 -4.07
CA SER A 119 -8.88 5.50 -4.27
C SER A 119 -9.66 6.82 -4.37
N THR A 120 -9.10 7.89 -3.79
CA THR A 120 -9.71 9.22 -3.87
C THR A 120 -9.51 9.86 -5.24
N GLY A 121 -10.35 10.86 -5.57
CA GLY A 121 -10.25 11.65 -6.80
C GLY A 121 -9.06 12.61 -6.87
N ALA A 122 -8.32 12.81 -5.78
CA ALA A 122 -7.17 13.72 -5.72
C ALA A 122 -5.82 13.02 -5.93
N GLY A 123 -5.74 11.72 -5.69
CA GLY A 123 -4.49 10.95 -5.72
C GLY A 123 -4.13 10.40 -7.09
N ASN A 124 -2.84 10.06 -7.28
CA ASN A 124 -2.36 9.37 -8.48
C ASN A 124 -2.81 7.90 -8.55
N ASP A 125 -3.21 7.30 -7.43
CA ASP A 125 -3.53 5.87 -7.36
C ASP A 125 -4.76 5.50 -8.19
N GLN A 126 -5.76 6.37 -8.27
CA GLN A 126 -6.92 6.15 -9.14
C GLN A 126 -6.49 5.95 -10.60
N VAL A 127 -5.54 6.76 -11.08
CA VAL A 127 -5.09 6.72 -12.48
C VAL A 127 -4.33 5.43 -12.73
N ARG A 128 -3.54 4.97 -11.74
CA ARG A 128 -2.77 3.72 -11.82
C ARG A 128 -3.70 2.50 -11.87
N PHE A 129 -4.68 2.44 -10.98
CA PHE A 129 -5.66 1.34 -10.97
C PHE A 129 -6.51 1.35 -12.23
N ASP A 130 -7.12 2.50 -12.59
CA ASP A 130 -7.99 2.62 -13.75
C ASP A 130 -7.27 2.23 -15.04
N MET A 131 -6.04 2.70 -15.24
CA MET A 131 -5.25 2.38 -16.42
C MET A 131 -4.97 0.87 -16.53
N ILE A 132 -4.53 0.23 -15.44
CA ILE A 132 -4.25 -1.21 -15.45
C ILE A 132 -5.52 -2.02 -15.66
N PHE A 133 -6.63 -1.66 -15.02
CA PHE A 133 -7.90 -2.34 -15.22
C PHE A 133 -8.42 -2.18 -16.65
N ASN A 134 -8.37 -0.99 -17.23
CA ASN A 134 -8.77 -0.78 -18.63
C ASN A 134 -7.91 -1.59 -19.62
N ILE A 135 -6.63 -1.82 -19.32
CA ILE A 135 -5.74 -2.64 -20.16
C ILE A 135 -6.01 -4.13 -19.98
N LEU A 136 -6.09 -4.60 -18.73
CA LEU A 136 -6.12 -6.03 -18.43
C LEU A 136 -7.53 -6.63 -18.47
N ILE A 137 -8.57 -5.83 -18.20
CA ILE A 137 -9.97 -6.23 -18.12
C ILE A 137 -10.90 -5.19 -18.79
N PRO A 138 -10.71 -4.85 -20.09
CA PRO A 138 -11.39 -3.74 -20.79
C PRO A 138 -12.93 -3.82 -20.87
N GLY A 139 -13.54 -4.95 -20.50
CA GLY A 139 -15.00 -5.13 -20.47
C GLY A 139 -15.60 -5.19 -19.07
N VAL A 140 -14.79 -5.03 -18.02
CA VAL A 140 -15.23 -5.03 -16.62
C VAL A 140 -15.44 -3.58 -16.18
N GLU A 141 -16.62 -3.29 -15.63
CA GLU A 141 -16.94 -1.94 -15.17
C GLU A 141 -16.22 -1.63 -13.85
N ILE A 142 -15.57 -0.46 -13.80
CA ILE A 142 -14.79 -0.01 -12.65
C ILE A 142 -15.69 0.86 -11.75
N LEU A 143 -15.86 0.45 -10.50
CA LEU A 143 -16.61 1.19 -9.48
C LEU A 143 -15.65 1.94 -8.56
N THR A 144 -15.88 3.24 -8.37
CA THR A 144 -15.03 4.09 -7.50
C THR A 144 -15.84 4.87 -6.47
N PRO A 145 -16.51 4.20 -5.51
CA PRO A 145 -17.48 4.85 -4.62
C PRO A 145 -16.96 6.12 -3.92
N ILE A 146 -15.71 6.09 -3.43
CA ILE A 146 -15.09 7.22 -2.73
C ILE A 146 -14.95 8.45 -3.63
N ARG A 147 -14.52 8.24 -4.88
CA ARG A 147 -14.37 9.29 -5.88
C ARG A 147 -15.72 9.77 -6.40
N ASP A 148 -16.63 8.84 -6.69
CA ASP A 148 -17.89 9.14 -7.38
C ASP A 148 -18.90 9.85 -6.47
N LEU A 149 -18.94 9.44 -5.20
CA LEU A 149 -19.78 10.06 -4.17
C LEU A 149 -19.17 11.34 -3.58
N LYS A 150 -17.88 11.60 -3.85
CA LYS A 150 -17.13 12.77 -3.34
C LYS A 150 -17.20 12.91 -1.82
N LEU A 151 -17.07 11.80 -1.11
CA LEU A 151 -17.22 11.75 0.34
C LEU A 151 -16.09 12.52 1.03
N SER A 152 -16.45 13.28 2.06
CA SER A 152 -15.51 13.74 3.08
C SER A 152 -15.16 12.59 4.02
N ARG A 153 -14.01 12.72 4.70
CA ARG A 153 -13.53 11.69 5.62
C ARG A 153 -14.45 11.54 6.83
N GLU A 154 -15.06 12.63 7.27
CA GLU A 154 -16.05 12.67 8.34
C GLU A 154 -17.31 11.87 7.98
N GLU A 155 -17.82 12.03 6.74
CA GLU A 155 -18.98 11.27 6.24
C GLU A 155 -18.67 9.76 6.20
N GLU A 156 -17.47 9.37 5.77
CA GLU A 156 -17.04 7.96 5.79
C GLU A 156 -17.03 7.39 7.22
N ILE A 157 -16.49 8.16 8.18
CA ILE A 157 -16.42 7.76 9.59
C ILE A 157 -17.83 7.59 10.17
N GLU A 158 -18.72 8.56 9.95
CA GLU A 158 -20.10 8.52 10.43
C GLU A 158 -20.87 7.34 9.83
N TYR A 159 -20.70 7.11 8.53
CA TYR A 159 -21.29 5.96 7.84
C TYR A 159 -20.83 4.64 8.45
N LEU A 160 -19.52 4.48 8.69
CA LEU A 160 -18.97 3.25 9.27
C LEU A 160 -19.45 3.03 10.71
N LYS A 161 -19.51 4.09 11.52
CA LYS A 161 -20.06 4.04 12.89
C LYS A 161 -21.53 3.61 12.88
N LYS A 162 -22.34 4.19 11.99
CA LYS A 162 -23.76 3.84 11.84
C LYS A 162 -23.97 2.37 11.49
N HIS A 163 -23.02 1.75 10.80
CA HIS A 163 -23.05 0.35 10.42
C HIS A 163 -22.33 -0.60 11.40
N GLY A 164 -21.94 -0.10 12.58
CA GLY A 164 -21.35 -0.89 13.66
C GLY A 164 -19.89 -1.28 13.43
N VAL A 165 -19.15 -0.54 12.61
CA VAL A 165 -17.72 -0.81 12.39
C VAL A 165 -16.90 -0.17 13.50
N GLU A 166 -16.18 -1.01 14.23
CA GLU A 166 -15.21 -0.60 15.23
C GLU A 166 -13.81 -0.51 14.61
N MET A 167 -13.24 0.70 14.57
CA MET A 167 -11.85 0.94 14.19
C MET A 167 -11.31 2.18 14.89
N ASN A 168 -9.99 2.30 14.96
CA ASN A 168 -9.35 3.51 15.45
C ASN A 168 -9.45 4.62 14.39
N PHE A 169 -10.52 5.40 14.43
CA PHE A 169 -10.78 6.45 13.46
C PHE A 169 -9.76 7.58 13.48
N GLU A 170 -9.10 7.84 14.62
CA GLU A 170 -8.02 8.83 14.71
C GLU A 170 -6.79 8.38 13.91
N LYS A 171 -6.35 7.12 14.08
CA LYS A 171 -5.28 6.54 13.26
C LYS A 171 -5.71 6.40 11.79
N ALA A 172 -6.99 6.13 11.54
CA ALA A 172 -7.54 6.06 10.21
C ALA A 172 -7.57 7.43 9.51
N LYS A 173 -7.28 8.57 10.16
CA LYS A 173 -7.07 9.85 9.47
C LYS A 173 -5.84 9.84 8.55
N TYR A 174 -4.90 8.95 8.80
CA TYR A 174 -3.72 8.76 7.96
C TYR A 174 -3.92 7.62 6.96
N SER A 175 -3.50 7.86 5.72
CA SER A 175 -3.37 6.85 4.68
C SER A 175 -1.98 6.25 4.76
N ILE A 176 -1.88 5.01 5.25
CA ILE A 176 -0.63 4.28 5.39
C ILE A 176 -0.56 3.22 4.30
N ASN A 177 0.45 3.30 3.44
CA ASN A 177 0.75 2.26 2.47
C ASN A 177 2.03 1.57 2.91
N LYS A 178 1.92 0.30 3.33
CA LYS A 178 3.05 -0.53 3.70
C LYS A 178 3.33 -1.54 2.59
N GLY A 179 4.58 -1.65 2.17
CA GLY A 179 5.06 -2.75 1.37
C GLY A 179 6.55 -2.99 1.63
N ILE A 180 7.08 -4.05 1.02
CA ILE A 180 8.47 -4.47 1.21
C ILE A 180 9.48 -3.40 0.80
N TRP A 181 9.13 -2.55 -0.18
CA TRP A 181 10.03 -1.53 -0.70
C TRP A 181 9.90 -0.17 0.00
N GLY A 182 8.92 -0.01 0.89
CA GLY A 182 8.80 1.17 1.72
C GLY A 182 7.40 1.39 2.26
N THR A 183 7.33 2.11 3.37
CA THR A 183 6.08 2.59 3.93
C THR A 183 5.89 4.08 3.71
N SER A 184 4.78 4.50 3.10
CA SER A 184 4.36 5.90 3.00
C SER A 184 3.21 6.23 3.94
N VAL A 185 3.21 7.45 4.48
CA VAL A 185 2.12 7.97 5.30
C VAL A 185 1.65 9.31 4.72
N GLY A 186 0.39 9.39 4.32
CA GLY A 186 -0.28 10.63 3.92
C GLY A 186 -1.37 11.00 4.92
N GLY A 187 -1.68 12.29 5.07
CA GLY A 187 -2.68 12.77 6.02
C GLY A 187 -2.73 14.29 6.10
N LYS A 188 -3.43 14.82 7.11
CA LYS A 188 -3.73 16.24 7.30
C LYS A 188 -2.48 17.12 7.21
N GLU A 189 -1.43 16.76 7.94
CA GLU A 189 -0.17 17.50 8.05
C GLU A 189 0.62 17.45 6.74
N THR A 190 0.36 16.46 5.88
CA THR A 190 1.05 16.31 4.61
C THR A 190 0.43 17.12 3.47
N LEU A 191 -0.76 17.71 3.69
CA LEU A 191 -1.47 18.54 2.71
C LEU A 191 -0.75 19.88 2.44
N THR A 192 0.13 20.30 3.34
CA THR A 192 1.00 21.46 3.15
C THR A 192 2.47 21.05 3.32
N SER A 193 3.39 21.80 2.71
CA SER A 193 4.82 21.46 2.73
C SER A 193 5.59 21.99 3.93
N ASN A 194 4.94 22.79 4.80
CA ASN A 194 5.57 23.46 5.94
C ASN A 194 5.44 22.68 7.26
N LEU A 195 4.74 21.55 7.25
CA LEU A 195 4.51 20.71 8.43
C LEU A 195 5.14 19.32 8.21
N GLY A 196 5.73 18.77 9.27
CA GLY A 196 6.22 17.39 9.31
C GLY A 196 5.11 16.43 9.76
N LEU A 197 5.28 15.14 9.47
CA LEU A 197 4.45 14.10 10.08
C LEU A 197 4.80 13.96 11.57
N PRO A 198 3.80 13.94 12.47
CA PRO A 198 4.06 13.71 13.89
C PRO A 198 4.44 12.25 14.16
N GLU A 199 5.16 11.98 15.25
CA GLU A 199 5.72 10.65 15.54
C GLU A 199 4.60 9.59 15.67
N GLU A 200 3.47 9.94 16.27
CA GLU A 200 2.30 9.07 16.42
C GLU A 200 1.62 8.67 15.11
N ALA A 201 1.88 9.38 14.00
CA ALA A 201 1.35 9.03 12.69
C ALA A 201 2.14 7.89 12.03
N TRP A 202 3.34 7.59 12.52
CA TRP A 202 4.14 6.49 12.00
C TRP A 202 3.62 5.13 12.47
N PRO A 203 3.48 4.15 11.56
CA PRO A 203 2.98 2.82 11.94
C PRO A 203 3.94 2.04 12.84
N THR A 204 5.24 2.31 12.72
CA THR A 204 6.27 1.73 13.58
C THR A 204 7.01 2.86 14.27
N GLN A 205 6.96 2.86 15.60
CA GLN A 205 7.62 3.83 16.44
C GLN A 205 9.10 3.48 16.61
N VAL A 206 9.94 4.49 16.70
CA VAL A 206 11.35 4.30 17.03
C VAL A 206 11.48 3.73 18.45
N THR A 207 12.27 2.67 18.62
CA THR A 207 12.43 1.95 19.91
C THR A 207 13.87 1.77 20.35
N SER A 208 14.85 2.00 19.47
CA SER A 208 16.29 1.95 19.72
C SER A 208 16.91 3.26 19.27
N THR A 209 17.99 3.70 19.91
CA THR A 209 18.79 4.88 19.49
C THR A 209 20.26 4.53 19.28
N GLU A 210 20.60 3.25 19.36
CA GLU A 210 21.97 2.76 19.30
C GLU A 210 22.49 2.70 17.86
N VAL A 211 23.73 3.11 17.65
CA VAL A 211 24.35 3.01 16.32
C VAL A 211 24.72 1.56 16.07
N LYS A 212 24.11 0.97 15.03
CA LYS A 212 24.44 -0.38 14.56
C LYS A 212 25.14 -0.32 13.21
N ASN A 213 26.29 -0.97 13.10
CA ASN A 213 26.93 -1.25 11.82
C ASN A 213 26.39 -2.57 11.28
N LEU A 214 26.06 -2.59 9.99
CA LEU A 214 25.55 -3.76 9.28
C LEU A 214 26.41 -3.98 8.04
N GLU A 215 26.80 -5.22 7.79
CA GLU A 215 27.37 -5.64 6.51
C GLU A 215 26.24 -6.13 5.61
N LEU A 216 26.15 -5.61 4.38
CA LEU A 216 25.17 -6.05 3.40
C LEU A 216 25.87 -6.87 2.31
N VAL A 217 25.42 -8.09 2.09
CA VAL A 217 26.00 -9.01 1.11
C VAL A 217 25.17 -8.97 -0.17
N PHE A 218 25.81 -8.62 -1.27
CA PHE A 218 25.19 -8.58 -2.59
C PHE A 218 25.81 -9.62 -3.53
N GLU A 219 24.96 -10.29 -4.31
CA GLU A 219 25.38 -11.18 -5.40
C GLU A 219 24.61 -10.75 -6.67
N ASN A 220 25.33 -10.42 -7.75
CA ASN A 220 24.75 -9.91 -9.01
C ASN A 220 23.78 -8.72 -8.86
N GLY A 221 24.03 -7.85 -7.87
CA GLY A 221 23.19 -6.68 -7.58
C GLY A 221 21.98 -6.97 -6.68
N GLU A 222 21.75 -8.22 -6.27
CA GLU A 222 20.67 -8.62 -5.37
C GLU A 222 21.18 -8.70 -3.94
N LEU A 223 20.41 -8.19 -2.97
CA LEU A 223 20.72 -8.32 -1.56
C LEU A 223 20.44 -9.77 -1.12
N VAL A 224 21.48 -10.52 -0.79
CA VAL A 224 21.37 -11.95 -0.42
C VAL A 224 21.69 -12.22 1.05
N GLY A 225 22.25 -11.25 1.77
CA GLY A 225 22.64 -11.45 3.17
C GLY A 225 22.84 -10.16 3.96
N ILE A 226 22.78 -10.30 5.28
CA ILE A 226 23.06 -9.24 6.26
C ILE A 226 23.98 -9.84 7.33
N ASP A 227 25.11 -9.21 7.59
CA ASP A 227 26.17 -9.71 8.46
C ASP A 227 26.55 -11.16 8.06
N ASN A 228 26.45 -12.12 8.97
CA ASN A 228 26.75 -13.52 8.72
C ASN A 228 25.53 -14.36 8.30
N GLU A 229 24.36 -13.73 8.13
CA GLU A 229 23.11 -14.41 7.78
C GLU A 229 22.83 -14.30 6.28
N LYS A 230 22.63 -15.46 5.63
CA LYS A 230 22.21 -15.54 4.22
C LYS A 230 20.74 -15.89 4.11
N TYR A 231 20.08 -15.30 3.12
CA TYR A 231 18.67 -15.51 2.83
C TYR A 231 18.50 -16.25 1.50
N ASP A 232 17.46 -17.08 1.40
CA ASP A 232 17.13 -17.85 0.20
C ASP A 232 16.46 -17.00 -0.90
N HIS A 233 16.07 -15.76 -0.58
CA HIS A 233 15.48 -14.82 -1.51
C HIS A 233 15.72 -13.38 -1.07
N PRO A 234 15.97 -12.42 -1.98
CA PRO A 234 16.23 -11.03 -1.60
C PRO A 234 15.09 -10.36 -0.83
N THR A 235 13.85 -10.80 -1.05
CA THR A 235 12.71 -10.30 -0.27
C THR A 235 12.86 -10.57 1.22
N LYS A 236 13.39 -11.74 1.62
CA LYS A 236 13.59 -12.05 3.04
C LYS A 236 14.71 -11.22 3.63
N ALA A 237 15.78 -10.99 2.87
CA ALA A 237 16.86 -10.09 3.28
C ALA A 237 16.34 -8.65 3.48
N ILE A 238 15.52 -8.14 2.55
CA ILE A 238 14.92 -6.80 2.66
C ILE A 238 14.01 -6.71 3.89
N GLN A 239 13.18 -7.72 4.15
CA GLN A 239 12.30 -7.74 5.33
C GLN A 239 13.09 -7.79 6.64
N ALA A 240 14.18 -8.58 6.69
CA ALA A 240 15.08 -8.63 7.84
C ALA A 240 15.76 -7.27 8.07
N LEU A 241 16.28 -6.65 7.01
CA LEU A 241 16.86 -5.31 7.08
C LEU A 241 15.83 -4.28 7.56
N GLN A 242 14.61 -4.35 7.04
CA GLN A 242 13.52 -3.46 7.42
C GLN A 242 13.16 -3.63 8.91
N ALA A 243 13.12 -4.86 9.43
CA ALA A 243 12.83 -5.15 10.82
C ALA A 243 13.90 -4.58 11.78
N ILE A 244 15.16 -4.61 11.37
CA ILE A 244 16.27 -3.96 12.10
C ILE A 244 16.12 -2.44 11.99
N ALA A 245 16.01 -1.93 10.76
CA ALA A 245 16.06 -0.51 10.49
C ALA A 245 14.88 0.22 11.14
N GLN A 246 13.66 -0.33 11.10
CA GLN A 246 12.45 0.33 11.63
C GLN A 246 12.55 0.69 13.13
N ARG A 247 13.43 0.03 13.90
CA ARG A 247 13.60 0.29 15.34
C ARG A 247 14.49 1.49 15.64
N GLU A 248 15.34 1.93 14.72
CA GLU A 248 16.34 3.00 14.94
C GLU A 248 15.80 4.40 14.60
N PRO A 249 16.33 5.56 15.01
CA PRO A 249 15.83 6.87 14.54
C PRO A 249 16.40 7.29 13.18
N ARG A 250 17.58 6.77 12.79
CA ARG A 250 18.46 7.43 11.79
C ARG A 250 18.53 6.78 10.42
N LEU A 251 18.02 5.56 10.26
CA LEU A 251 17.96 4.93 8.94
C LEU A 251 16.79 5.52 8.15
N ALA A 252 17.08 6.54 7.33
CA ALA A 252 16.29 7.04 6.20
C ALA A 252 14.76 7.19 6.39
N ALA A 253 14.34 8.11 7.25
CA ALA A 253 13.06 8.80 7.10
C ALA A 253 13.28 10.06 6.24
N GLY A 254 12.63 10.15 5.09
CA GLY A 254 12.62 11.34 4.24
C GLY A 254 11.26 12.03 4.28
N LEU A 255 11.24 13.36 4.21
CA LEU A 255 10.04 14.12 3.86
C LEU A 255 10.24 14.61 2.42
N TYR A 256 9.33 14.24 1.52
CA TYR A 256 9.43 14.61 0.11
C TYR A 256 8.16 15.32 -0.34
N ALA A 257 8.28 16.31 -1.21
CA ALA A 257 7.15 16.93 -1.88
C ALA A 257 7.23 16.61 -3.39
N SER A 258 6.30 15.82 -3.90
CA SER A 258 6.10 15.64 -5.36
C SER A 258 4.95 16.49 -5.88
N ARG A 259 5.03 16.91 -7.14
CA ARG A 259 3.84 17.28 -7.90
C ARG A 259 3.04 16.01 -8.24
N CYS A 260 1.72 16.06 -8.02
CA CYS A 260 0.77 15.11 -8.58
C CYS A 260 0.76 15.22 -10.11
N GLY A 261 0.43 14.15 -10.82
CA GLY A 261 0.26 14.18 -12.29
C GLY A 261 -1.03 14.89 -12.72
N LEU A 262 -1.88 15.27 -11.77
CA LEU A 262 -3.12 16.01 -11.96
C LEU A 262 -2.88 17.53 -11.72
N PRO A 263 -3.78 18.43 -12.18
CA PRO A 263 -3.60 19.89 -12.11
C PRO A 263 -3.47 20.48 -10.69
N THR A 264 -3.61 19.66 -9.64
CA THR A 264 -3.51 20.07 -8.25
C THR A 264 -2.10 19.82 -7.70
N SER A 265 -1.47 20.88 -7.19
CA SER A 265 -0.24 20.76 -6.39
C SER A 265 -0.59 20.22 -5.00
N SER A 266 -0.64 18.89 -4.83
CA SER A 266 -0.65 18.29 -3.50
C SER A 266 0.79 18.08 -3.04
N SER A 267 1.19 18.66 -1.90
CA SER A 267 2.31 18.07 -1.16
C SER A 267 1.85 16.71 -0.63
N SER A 268 2.74 15.74 -0.64
CA SER A 268 2.49 14.44 -0.02
C SER A 268 3.80 14.05 0.59
N SER A 269 3.91 14.14 1.90
CA SER A 269 5.12 13.76 2.63
C SER A 269 5.31 12.26 2.52
N PHE A 270 6.16 11.82 1.60
CA PHE A 270 6.54 10.41 1.52
C PHE A 270 7.60 10.11 2.55
N ALA A 271 7.16 9.60 3.68
CA ALA A 271 7.92 8.57 4.36
C ALA A 271 8.24 7.45 3.35
N SER A 272 9.49 7.02 3.24
CA SER A 272 9.77 5.62 2.96
C SER A 272 10.33 5.08 4.25
N SER A 273 9.87 3.92 4.70
CA SER A 273 10.67 3.17 5.67
C SER A 273 11.98 2.77 4.98
N ARG A 274 12.99 3.62 5.13
CA ARG A 274 14.39 3.22 5.26
C ARG A 274 14.98 2.41 4.10
N THR A 275 14.50 2.61 2.88
CA THR A 275 15.03 1.96 1.67
C THR A 275 16.16 2.71 0.99
N THR A 276 16.47 3.95 1.40
CA THR A 276 17.59 4.71 0.83
C THR A 276 18.94 4.00 0.99
N SER A 277 19.10 3.19 2.05
CA SER A 277 20.30 2.40 2.33
C SER A 277 20.54 1.24 1.34
N LEU A 278 19.56 0.85 0.52
CA LEU A 278 19.73 -0.16 -0.53
C LEU A 278 20.11 0.43 -1.89
N VAL A 279 20.02 1.76 -2.05
CA VAL A 279 20.31 2.47 -3.31
C VAL A 279 21.72 3.09 -3.33
N GLU A 280 22.34 3.28 -2.17
CA GLU A 280 23.73 3.76 -2.08
C GLU A 280 24.84 2.72 -2.37
N PRO A 281 24.70 1.41 -2.04
CA PRO A 281 25.80 0.45 -2.18
C PRO A 281 26.22 0.14 -3.62
N VAL A 282 25.32 0.33 -4.61
CA VAL A 282 25.57 0.01 -6.03
C VAL A 282 26.42 1.11 -6.72
N ARG A 283 26.92 2.11 -5.97
CA ARG A 283 27.82 3.16 -6.48
C ARG A 283 29.32 2.78 -6.49
N ARG A 284 29.69 1.53 -6.22
CA ARG A 284 31.09 1.08 -6.26
C ARG A 284 31.28 -0.13 -7.16
#